data_AF-A0A9D1JEC2-F1
#
_entry.id   AF-A0A9D1JEC2-F1
#
_cell.length_a   1.000
_cell.length_b   1.000
_cell.length_c   1.000
_cell.angle_alpha   90.00
_cell.angle_beta   90.00
_cell.angle_gamma   90.00
#
_symmetry.space_group_name_H-M   'P 1'
#
loop_
_entity.id
_entity.type
_entity.pdbx_description
1 polymer ?
#
loop_
_entity_poly.entity_id
_entity_poly.type
_entity_poly.pdbx_seq_one_letter_code
_entity_poly.pdbx_strand_id
1 'polypeptide(L)' 'MQHSVTIGKLDTHDAPVIEENVFIGARAVILGNITIGKNSKIGAGAVVLTDVPPNCTAVGVPAKIIKRED' A
#
# COMPACT_ATOMS: atom_id res chain seq x y z
N MET A 1 6.01 6.08 -7.34
CA MET A 1 5.33 6.69 -6.17
C MET A 1 5.00 8.13 -6.48
N GLN A 2 3.90 8.66 -5.94
CA GLN A 2 3.50 10.07 -6.09
C GLN A 2 3.90 10.92 -4.87
N HIS A 3 3.58 12.22 -4.88
CA HIS A 3 3.95 13.16 -3.82
C HIS A 3 3.31 12.85 -2.46
N SER A 4 4.01 13.22 -1.39
CA SER A 4 3.55 13.14 0.02
C SER A 4 3.13 11.75 0.47
N VAL A 5 3.73 10.69 -0.09
CA VAL A 5 3.55 9.31 0.38
C VAL A 5 4.29 9.11 1.71
N THR A 6 3.68 8.35 2.63
CA THR A 6 4.33 7.91 3.86
C THR A 6 4.50 6.39 3.85
N ILE A 7 5.72 5.92 4.08
CA ILE A 7 6.07 4.53 4.35
C ILE A 7 6.66 4.52 5.75
N GLY A 8 5.85 4.11 6.73
CA GLY A 8 6.16 4.24 8.14
C GLY A 8 6.20 2.91 8.86
N LYS A 9 7.03 2.85 9.90
CA LYS A 9 7.11 1.72 10.83
C LYS A 9 6.09 1.92 11.96
N LEU A 10 5.55 0.83 12.49
CA LEU A 10 4.78 0.86 13.74
C LEU A 10 5.64 0.56 14.97
N ASP A 11 6.75 -0.18 14.79
CA ASP A 11 7.72 -0.48 15.84
C ASP A 11 9.18 -0.30 15.35
N THR A 12 10.15 -0.74 16.13
CA THR A 12 11.59 -0.58 15.81
C THR A 12 12.12 -1.60 14.81
N HIS A 13 11.47 -2.74 14.60
CA HIS A 13 11.96 -3.86 13.80
C HIS A 13 11.19 -4.07 12.50
N ASP A 14 10.03 -3.44 12.37
CA ASP A 14 9.13 -3.60 11.24
C ASP A 14 9.38 -2.51 10.18
N ALA A 15 9.29 -2.87 8.91
CA ALA A 15 9.26 -1.92 7.80
C ALA A 15 8.33 -2.46 6.72
N PRO A 16 7.51 -1.60 6.08
CA PRO A 16 6.73 -2.05 4.94
C PRO A 16 7.66 -2.51 3.80
N VAL A 17 7.30 -3.62 3.17
CA VAL A 17 7.96 -4.14 1.98
C VAL A 17 7.13 -3.75 0.75
N ILE A 18 7.76 -3.10 -0.21
CA ILE A 18 7.14 -2.72 -1.47
C ILE A 18 7.74 -3.56 -2.59
N GLU A 19 6.95 -4.42 -3.22
CA GLU A 19 7.41 -5.26 -4.33
C GLU A 19 7.49 -4.49 -5.65
N GLU A 20 7.89 -5.19 -6.71
CA GLU A 20 8.08 -4.64 -8.06
C GLU A 20 6.80 -4.06 -8.65
N ASN A 21 6.92 -2.97 -9.41
CA ASN A 21 5.83 -2.35 -10.18
C ASN A 21 4.60 -1.93 -9.35
N VAL A 22 4.78 -1.67 -8.06
CA VAL A 22 3.72 -1.10 -7.21
C VAL A 22 3.51 0.37 -7.54
N PHE A 23 2.26 0.73 -7.85
CA PHE A 23 1.84 2.13 -7.94
C PHE A 23 1.38 2.63 -6.57
N ILE A 24 1.88 3.77 -6.12
CA ILE A 24 1.45 4.41 -4.87
C ILE A 24 0.96 5.82 -5.16
N GLY A 25 -0.34 6.03 -4.97
CA GLY A 25 -1.03 7.30 -5.18
C GLY A 25 -0.61 8.40 -4.20
N ALA A 26 -0.90 9.65 -4.55
CA ALA A 26 -0.50 10.80 -3.75
C ALA A 26 -1.10 10.74 -2.34
N ARG A 27 -0.35 11.15 -1.32
CA ARG A 27 -0.79 11.19 0.08
C ARG A 27 -1.22 9.83 0.65
N ALA A 28 -0.85 8.71 0.02
CA ALA A 28 -1.07 7.39 0.61
C ALA A 28 -0.15 7.17 1.82
N VAL A 29 -0.66 6.48 2.82
CA VAL A 29 0.02 6.15 4.07
C VAL A 29 0.04 4.64 4.22
N ILE A 30 1.24 4.06 4.32
CA ILE A 30 1.48 2.61 4.44
C ILE A 30 2.25 2.41 5.75
N LEU A 31 1.68 1.65 6.68
CA LEU A 31 2.22 1.50 8.03
C LEU A 31 2.33 0.03 8.46
N GLY A 32 3.45 -0.31 9.10
CA GLY A 32 3.67 -1.60 9.77
C GLY A 32 4.49 -2.61 8.96
N ASN A 33 4.64 -3.82 9.49
CA ASN A 33 5.29 -4.94 8.81
C ASN A 33 4.37 -5.57 7.77
N ILE A 34 4.11 -4.85 6.69
CA ILE A 34 3.19 -5.29 5.65
C ILE A 34 3.88 -5.31 4.29
N THR A 35 3.45 -6.23 3.44
CA THR A 35 3.92 -6.36 2.06
C THR A 35 2.89 -5.85 1.09
N ILE A 36 3.31 -4.96 0.20
CA ILE A 36 2.54 -4.54 -0.96
C ILE A 36 3.03 -5.34 -2.16
N GLY A 37 2.23 -6.32 -2.57
CA GLY A 37 2.56 -7.30 -3.59
C GLY A 37 2.72 -6.70 -4.99
N LYS A 38 3.47 -7.41 -5.84
CA LYS A 38 3.85 -7.00 -7.19
C LYS A 38 2.65 -6.56 -8.04
N ASN A 39 2.87 -5.53 -8.87
CA ASN A 39 1.87 -4.92 -9.77
C ASN A 39 0.62 -4.35 -9.06
N SER A 40 0.65 -4.22 -7.73
CA SER A 40 -0.49 -3.67 -6.98
C SER A 40 -0.57 -2.15 -7.07
N LYS A 41 -1.74 -1.61 -6.76
CA LYS A 41 -2.00 -0.16 -6.77
C LYS A 41 -2.55 0.31 -5.45
N ILE A 42 -1.96 1.34 -4.87
CA ILE A 42 -2.47 2.03 -3.69
C ILE A 42 -3.13 3.33 -4.14
N GLY A 43 -4.40 3.50 -3.80
CA GLY A 43 -5.17 4.71 -4.12
C GLY A 43 -4.61 5.96 -3.45
N ALA A 44 -4.86 7.12 -4.04
CA ALA A 44 -4.51 8.40 -3.41
C ALA A 44 -5.25 8.56 -2.06
N GLY A 45 -4.53 9.03 -1.04
CA GLY A 45 -5.07 9.21 0.31
C GLY A 45 -5.42 7.92 1.07
N ALA A 46 -5.07 6.74 0.54
CA ALA A 46 -5.37 5.47 1.21
C ALA A 46 -4.51 5.27 2.47
N VAL A 47 -5.06 4.64 3.50
CA VAL A 47 -4.34 4.24 4.73
C VAL A 47 -4.29 2.72 4.80
N VAL A 48 -3.12 2.15 4.50
CA VAL A 48 -2.91 0.70 4.35
C VAL A 48 -2.25 0.16 5.61
N LEU A 49 -2.91 -0.80 6.24
CA LEU A 49 -2.53 -1.39 7.54
C LEU A 49 -2.40 -2.93 7.46
N THR A 50 -2.62 -3.53 6.29
CA THR A 50 -2.58 -4.97 6.05
C THR A 50 -1.89 -5.25 4.71
N ASP A 51 -1.40 -6.47 4.54
CA ASP A 51 -0.82 -6.91 3.28
C ASP A 51 -1.77 -6.71 2.09
N VAL A 52 -1.20 -6.31 0.96
CA VAL A 52 -1.92 -6.18 -0.32
C VAL A 52 -1.40 -7.29 -1.24
N PRO A 53 -2.21 -8.28 -1.61
CA PRO A 53 -1.80 -9.34 -2.52
C PRO A 53 -1.41 -8.79 -3.90
N PRO A 54 -0.56 -9.49 -4.67
CA PRO A 54 -0.19 -9.09 -6.03
C PRO A 54 -1.40 -8.84 -6.94
N ASN A 55 -1.23 -7.91 -7.90
CA ASN A 55 -2.25 -7.51 -8.87
C ASN A 55 -3.56 -6.96 -8.27
N CYS A 56 -3.56 -6.52 -7.01
CA CYS A 56 -4.73 -5.95 -6.36
C CYS A 56 -4.66 -4.41 -6.28
N THR A 57 -5.80 -3.78 -6.04
CA THR A 57 -5.87 -2.35 -5.72
C THR A 57 -6.34 -2.17 -4.29
N ALA A 58 -5.70 -1.29 -3.51
CA ALA A 58 -6.14 -0.96 -2.14
C ALA A 58 -6.50 0.53 -2.05
N VAL A 59 -7.70 0.85 -1.58
CA VAL A 59 -8.23 2.24 -1.50
C VAL A 59 -8.99 2.50 -0.21
N GLY A 60 -9.06 3.77 0.19
CA GLY A 60 -9.86 4.23 1.33
C GLY A 60 -9.10 4.28 2.65
N VAL A 61 -9.83 4.65 3.72
CA VAL A 61 -9.32 4.81 5.08
C VAL A 61 -10.31 4.14 6.06
N PRO A 62 -9.98 2.99 6.66
CA PRO A 62 -8.84 2.13 6.33
C PRO A 62 -8.97 1.53 4.92
N ALA A 63 -7.84 1.20 4.31
CA ALA A 63 -7.80 0.68 2.95
C ALA A 63 -8.51 -0.68 2.84
N LYS A 64 -9.36 -0.83 1.83
CA LYS A 64 -9.98 -2.10 1.44
C LYS A 64 -9.37 -2.57 0.13
N ILE A 65 -9.13 -3.87 0.03
CA ILE A 65 -8.59 -4.51 -1.17
C ILE A 65 -9.74 -4.77 -2.13
N ILE A 66 -9.63 -4.22 -3.33
CA ILE A 66 -10.50 -4.46 -4.47
C ILE A 66 -9.71 -5.28 -5.49
N LYS A 67 -10.27 -6.42 -5.87
CA LYS A 67 -9.74 -7.25 -6.94
C LYS A 67 -10.08 -6.59 -8.27
N ARG A 68 -9.12 -6.50 -9.19
CA ARG A 68 -9.44 -6.20 -10.57
C ARG A 68 -10.17 -7.42 -11.14
N GLU A 69 -11.39 -7.22 -11.63
CA GLU A 69 -11.93 -8.06 -12.69
C GLU A 69 -11.21 -7.60 -13.96
N ASP A 70 -10.56 -8.54 -14.65
CA ASP A 70 -9.98 -8.29 -15.97
C ASP A 70 -11.07 -8.23 -17.04
#